data_AF-A0A0A0CZ80-F1
#
_entry.id   AF-A0A0A0CZ80-F1
#
_cell.length_a   1.000
_cell.length_b   1.000
_cell.length_c   1.000
_cell.angle_alpha   90.00
_cell.angle_beta   90.00
_cell.angle_gamma   90.00
#
_symmetry.space_group_name_H-M   'P 1'
#
loop_
_entity.id
_entity.type
_entity.pdbx_description
1 polymer ?
#
loop_
_entity_poly.entity_id
_entity_poly.type
_entity_poly.pdbx_seq_one_letter_code
_entity_poly.pdbx_strand_id
1 'polypeptide(L)' 'MTLQIRDGRARELAQELASRRNVTMTEAVIQALEAELRREAEKEPLADRIARIAAIAAAEAGPGGRAMTKDEIDEMWGH' A
#
# COMPACT_ATOMS: atom_id res chain seq x y z
N MET A 1 -0.47 -14.36 -25.94
CA MET A 1 -0.40 -15.67 -25.27
C MET A 1 -1.68 -15.89 -24.49
N THR A 2 -2.24 -17.10 -24.50
CA THR A 2 -3.51 -17.41 -23.80
C THR A 2 -3.21 -17.93 -22.41
N LEU A 3 -3.63 -17.20 -21.37
CA LEU A 3 -3.51 -17.66 -19.99
C LEU A 3 -4.50 -18.82 -19.77
N GLN A 4 -4.00 -20.02 -19.47
CA GLN A 4 -4.84 -21.18 -19.14
C GLN A 4 -4.95 -21.29 -17.62
N ILE A 5 -6.08 -20.87 -17.06
CA ILE A 5 -6.38 -21.02 -15.63
C ILE A 5 -6.75 -22.49 -15.38
N ARG A 6 -5.83 -23.25 -14.77
CA ARG A 6 -6.03 -24.67 -14.43
C ARG A 6 -6.69 -24.89 -13.08
N ASP A 7 -6.63 -23.89 -12.21
CA ASP A 7 -7.22 -23.93 -10.88
C ASP A 7 -8.71 -23.55 -10.93
N GLY A 8 -9.58 -24.39 -10.35
CA GLY A 8 -11.03 -24.20 -10.38
C GLY A 8 -11.46 -22.93 -9.63
N ARG A 9 -10.83 -22.64 -8.49
CA ARG A 9 -11.16 -21.47 -7.67
C ARG A 9 -10.76 -20.17 -8.36
N ALA A 10 -9.60 -20.14 -9.03
CA ALA A 10 -9.19 -18.98 -9.82
C ALA A 10 -10.17 -18.69 -10.98
N ARG A 11 -10.73 -19.75 -11.59
CA ARG A 11 -11.74 -19.61 -12.64
C ARG A 11 -13.05 -19.05 -12.09
N GLU A 12 -13.52 -19.53 -10.94
CA GLU A 12 -14.73 -19.02 -10.27
C GLU A 12 -14.61 -17.54 -9.93
N LEU A 13 -13.47 -17.13 -9.35
CA LEU A 13 -13.20 -15.73 -9.01
C LEU A 13 -13.15 -14.84 -10.26
N ALA A 14 -12.49 -15.29 -11.33
CA ALA A 14 -12.43 -14.57 -12.59
C ALA A 14 -13.82 -14.43 -13.24
N GLN A 15 -14.63 -15.49 -13.19
CA GLN A 15 -16.00 -15.50 -13.71
C GLN A 15 -16.90 -14.54 -12.93
N GLU A 16 -16.84 -14.58 -11.59
CA GLU A 16 -17.61 -13.68 -10.73
C GLU A 16 -17.23 -12.21 -10.99
N LEU A 17 -15.94 -11.91 -11.09
CA LEU A 17 -15.47 -10.56 -11.36
C LEU A 17 -15.93 -10.06 -12.74
N ALA A 18 -15.87 -10.93 -13.75
CA ALA A 18 -16.35 -10.63 -15.10
C ALA A 18 -17.86 -10.36 -15.11
N SER A 19 -18.65 -11.18 -14.42
CA SER A 19 -20.10 -10.99 -14.29
C SER A 19 -20.45 -9.69 -13.57
N ARG A 20 -19.76 -9.35 -12.47
CA ARG A 20 -20.00 -8.10 -11.72
C ARG A 20 -19.65 -6.85 -12.53
N ARG A 21 -18.62 -6.93 -13.37
CA ARG A 21 -18.14 -5.80 -14.19
C ARG A 21 -18.75 -5.76 -15.60
N ASN A 22 -19.51 -6.77 -15.99
CA ASN A 22 -20.07 -6.95 -17.33
C ASN A 22 -19.01 -6.87 -18.44
N VAL A 23 -17.87 -7.54 -18.22
CA VAL A 23 -16.75 -7.61 -19.17
C VAL A 23 -16.37 -9.06 -19.45
N THR A 24 -15.48 -9.29 -20.41
CA THR A 24 -14.98 -10.65 -20.68
C THR A 24 -14.13 -11.17 -19.52
N MET A 25 -14.06 -12.50 -19.36
CA MET A 25 -13.24 -13.12 -18.31
C MET A 25 -11.76 -12.72 -18.41
N THR A 26 -11.22 -12.65 -19.63
CA THR A 26 -9.84 -12.19 -19.87
C THR A 26 -9.64 -10.75 -19.43
N GLU A 27 -10.58 -9.86 -19.77
CA GLU A 27 -10.51 -8.45 -19.41
C GLU A 27 -10.62 -8.24 -17.90
N ALA A 28 -11.52 -8.97 -17.23
CA ALA A 28 -11.65 -8.93 -15.78
C ALA A 28 -10.34 -9.33 -15.08
N VAL A 29 -9.67 -10.38 -15.57
CA VAL A 29 -8.38 -10.84 -15.03
C VAL A 29 -7.29 -9.80 -15.24
N ILE A 30 -7.17 -9.23 -16.45
CA ILE A 30 -6.17 -8.19 -16.73
C ILE A 30 -6.37 -7.00 -15.81
N GLN A 31 -7.60 -6.47 -15.72
CA GLN A 31 -7.89 -5.33 -14.86
C GLN A 31 -7.64 -5.62 -13.37
N ALA A 32 -7.91 -6.85 -12.91
CA ALA A 32 -7.63 -7.25 -11.53
C ALA A 32 -6.13 -7.23 -11.23
N LEU A 33 -5.32 -7.79 -12.14
CA LEU A 33 -3.86 -7.83 -12.01
C LEU A 33 -3.27 -6.43 -12.08
N GLU A 34 -3.72 -5.59 -13.01
CA GLU A 34 -3.28 -4.19 -13.11
C GLU A 34 -3.62 -3.39 -11.85
N ALA A 35 -4.82 -3.58 -11.30
CA ALA A 35 -5.22 -2.93 -10.06
C ALA A 35 -4.36 -3.37 -8.87
N GLU A 36 -4.01 -4.66 -8.78
CA GLU A 36 -3.17 -5.17 -7.71
C GLU A 36 -1.73 -4.70 -7.85
N LEU A 37 -1.16 -4.74 -9.06
CA LEU A 37 0.17 -4.19 -9.33
C LEU A 37 0.25 -2.70 -9.04
N ARG A 38 -0.82 -1.95 -9.35
CA ARG A 38 -0.91 -0.54 -8.98
C ARG A 38 -0.94 -0.35 -7.47
N ARG A 39 -1.77 -1.10 -6.74
CA ARG A 39 -1.79 -1.07 -5.27
C ARG A 39 -0.43 -1.42 -4.67
N GLU A 40 0.28 -2.37 -5.25
CA GLU A 40 1.61 -2.76 -4.81
C GLU A 40 2.66 -1.69 -5.13
N ALA A 41 2.54 -1.02 -6.28
CA ALA A 41 3.43 0.10 -6.65
C ALA A 41 3.14 1.36 -5.83
N GLU A 42 1.88 1.60 -5.48
CA GLU A 42 1.42 2.70 -4.62
C GLU A 42 1.63 2.42 -3.14
N LYS A 43 2.00 1.19 -2.74
CA LYS A 43 2.48 0.92 -1.38
C LYS A 43 3.74 1.72 -1.18
N GLU A 44 3.55 2.86 -0.51
CA GLU A 44 4.62 3.70 -0.09
C GLU A 44 5.59 2.90 0.81
N PRO A 45 6.88 2.85 0.46
CA PRO A 45 7.89 2.22 1.28
C PRO A 45 7.81 2.70 2.73
N LEU A 46 8.11 1.80 3.68
CA LEU A 46 8.07 2.14 5.10
C LEU A 46 8.92 3.37 5.43
N ALA A 47 10.08 3.52 4.78
CA ALA A 47 10.95 4.67 4.93
C ALA A 47 10.24 5.99 4.57
N ASP A 48 9.53 6.01 3.44
CA ASP A 48 8.82 7.19 2.95
C ASP A 48 7.61 7.52 3.85
N ARG A 49 6.90 6.49 4.32
CA ARG A 49 5.83 6.63 5.33
C ARG A 49 6.35 7.26 6.62
N ILE A 50 7.48 6.81 7.13
CA ILE A 50 8.12 7.34 8.35
C ILE A 50 8.57 8.79 8.11
N ALA A 51 9.20 9.06 6.96
CA ALA A 51 9.64 10.40 6.60
C ALA A 51 8.47 11.40 6.55
N ARG A 52 7.32 11.00 5.97
CA ARG A 52 6.12 11.84 5.98
C ARG A 52 5.62 12.09 7.40
N ILE A 53 5.54 11.07 8.25
CA ILE A 53 5.09 11.24 9.64
C ILE A 53 6.03 12.18 10.41
N ALA A 54 7.35 12.02 10.24
CA ALA A 54 8.34 12.90 10.84
C ALA A 54 8.18 14.35 10.36
N ALA A 55 7.92 14.57 9.07
CA ALA A 55 7.68 15.90 8.52
C ALA A 55 6.42 16.55 9.10
N ILE A 56 5.32 15.79 9.25
CA ILE A 56 4.09 16.28 9.90
C ILE A 56 4.37 16.64 11.36
N ALA A 57 5.02 15.74 12.12
CA ALA A 57 5.36 15.99 13.52
C ALA A 57 6.26 17.22 13.69
N ALA A 58 7.22 17.44 12.78
CA ALA A 58 8.07 18.62 12.80
C ALA A 58 7.28 19.91 12.51
N ALA A 59 6.31 19.87 11.61
CA ALA A 59 5.44 21.01 11.32
C ALA A 59 4.54 21.38 12.52
N GLU A 60 4.07 20.38 13.28
CA GLU A 60 3.26 20.56 14.48
C GLU A 60 4.04 21.08 15.70
N ALA A 61 5.37 21.11 15.66
CA ALA A 61 6.21 21.49 16.81
C ALA A 61 6.01 22.95 17.29
N GLY A 62 5.37 23.80 16.49
CA GLY A 62 5.01 25.17 16.85
C GLY A 62 6.22 26.09 17.14
N PRO A 63 5.98 27.33 17.61
CA PRO A 63 7.05 28.24 18.00
C PRO A 63 7.75 27.71 19.26
N GLY A 64 9.03 27.32 19.15
CA GLY A 64 9.81 26.73 20.24
C GLY A 64 10.23 25.27 20.00
N GLY A 65 9.84 24.68 18.87
CA GLY A 65 10.36 23.39 18.43
C GLY A 65 11.89 23.38 18.39
N ARG A 66 12.51 22.40 19.06
CA ARG A 66 13.95 22.20 19.07
C ARG A 66 14.28 20.76 18.76
N ALA A 67 15.45 20.53 18.18
CA ALA A 67 15.99 19.17 18.05
C ALA A 67 16.28 18.63 19.45
N MET A 68 15.75 17.45 19.75
CA MET A 68 16.09 16.70 20.95
C MET A 68 17.35 15.87 20.68
N THR A 69 18.24 15.83 21.66
CA THR A 69 19.39 14.94 21.64
C THR A 69 18.93 13.49 21.84
N LYS A 70 19.79 12.54 21.44
CA LYS A 70 19.49 11.11 21.63
C LYS A 70 19.27 10.78 23.11
N ASP A 71 20.08 11.34 24.00
CA ASP A 71 19.99 11.09 25.44
C ASP A 71 18.64 11.57 26.01
N GLU A 72 18.14 12.73 25.57
CA GLU A 72 16.82 13.24 25.97
C GLU A 72 15.67 12.36 25.44
N ILE A 73 15.83 11.79 24.25
CA ILE A 73 14.87 10.85 23.70
C ILE A 73 14.91 9.55 24.51
N ASP A 74 16.08 8.98 24.76
CA ASP A 74 16.21 7.71 25.49
C ASP A 74 15.60 7.85 26.91
N GLU A 75 15.85 8.97 27.61
CA GLU A 75 15.27 9.30 28.92
C GLU A 75 13.73 9.37 28.89
N MET A 76 13.14 9.97 27.86
CA MET A 76 11.67 10.06 27.72
C MET A 76 11.00 8.69 27.55
N TRP A 77 11.70 7.72 26.97
CA TRP A 77 11.17 6.39 26.66
C TRP A 77 11.57 5.34 27.72
N GLY A 78 12.27 5.76 28.78
CA GLY A 78 12.64 4.90 29.91
C GLY A 78 13.77 3.92 29.60
N HIS A 79 14.66 4.29 28.66
CA HIS A 79 15.88 3.55 28.32
C HIS A 79 17.12 4.15 28.98
#